data_AF-A0A521Y661-F1
#
_entry.id   AF-A0A521Y661-F1
#
_cell.length_a   1.000
_cell.length_b   1.000
_cell.length_c   1.000
_cell.angle_alpha   90.00
_cell.angle_beta   90.00
_cell.angle_gamma   90.00
#
_symmetry.space_group_name_H-M   'P 1'
#
loop_
_entity.id
_entity.type
_entity.pdbx_description
1 polymer ?
#
loop_
_entity_poly.entity_id
_entity_poly.type
_entity_poly.pdbx_seq_one_letter_code
_entity_poly.pdbx_strand_id
1 'polypeptide(L)'
;MAENYWTSLTTHRVTRRTALRGAAVGVAGLSGAALIGCGGGDKKAEEKPASGTTGGASGTATASAPAAAQPKKGGRIARAQSGDPVTFDQHGQSTTLVNLPSSPMFNTLV
;
A
#
# COMPACT_ATOMS: atom_id res chain seq x y z
N MET A 1 -29.75 -6.76 -28.48
CA MET A 1 -28.96 -5.80 -27.67
C MET A 1 -27.64 -5.60 -28.39
N ALA A 2 -27.03 -4.41 -28.39
CA ALA A 2 -25.86 -4.13 -29.21
C ALA A 2 -24.56 -4.55 -28.51
N GLU A 3 -23.85 -5.53 -29.09
CA GLU A 3 -22.54 -5.96 -28.60
C GLU A 3 -21.48 -4.90 -28.96
N ASN A 4 -21.13 -4.05 -27.99
CA ASN A 4 -20.15 -2.99 -28.25
C ASN A 4 -18.75 -3.59 -28.39
N TYR A 5 -18.02 -3.20 -29.44
CA TYR A 5 -16.64 -3.62 -29.70
C TYR A 5 -15.71 -3.42 -28.47
N TRP A 6 -15.91 -2.33 -27.72
CA TRP A 6 -15.17 -2.04 -26.50
C TRP A 6 -15.43 -3.04 -25.37
N THR A 7 -16.65 -3.58 -25.23
CA THR A 7 -16.96 -4.60 -24.21
C THR A 7 -16.34 -5.95 -24.54
N SER A 8 -16.34 -6.41 -25.79
CA SER A 8 -15.68 -7.69 -26.15
C SER A 8 -14.15 -7.58 -26.06
N LEU A 9 -13.57 -6.44 -26.48
CA LEU A 9 -12.13 -6.19 -26.41
C LEU A 9 -11.62 -6.14 -24.96
N THR A 10 -12.35 -5.49 -24.06
CA THR A 10 -11.98 -5.40 -22.63
C THR A 10 -12.16 -6.73 -21.92
N THR A 11 -13.31 -7.40 -22.07
CA THR A 11 -13.60 -8.68 -21.39
C THR A 11 -12.69 -9.83 -21.83
N HIS A 12 -12.32 -9.93 -23.11
CA HIS A 12 -11.46 -11.02 -23.60
C HIS A 12 -9.95 -10.73 -23.52
N ARG A 13 -9.48 -9.47 -23.60
CA ARG A 13 -8.03 -9.16 -23.61
C ARG A 13 -7.51 -8.55 -22.30
N VAL A 14 -8.36 -7.93 -21.47
CA VAL A 14 -7.94 -7.21 -20.26
C VAL A 14 -8.39 -7.94 -19.00
N THR A 15 -7.67 -9.01 -18.65
CA THR A 15 -7.87 -9.69 -17.36
C THR A 15 -7.50 -8.75 -16.19
N ARG A 16 -8.17 -8.91 -15.04
CA ARG A 16 -7.84 -8.17 -13.81
C ARG A 16 -6.35 -8.29 -13.42
N ARG A 17 -5.71 -9.43 -13.73
CA ARG A 17 -4.31 -9.71 -13.41
C ARG A 17 -3.31 -9.03 -14.38
N THR A 18 -3.68 -8.82 -15.64
CA THR A 18 -2.86 -8.04 -16.59
C THR A 18 -3.00 -6.54 -16.35
N ALA A 19 -4.20 -6.05 -16.02
CA ALA A 19 -4.43 -4.64 -15.66
C ALA A 19 -3.59 -4.22 -14.43
N LEU A 20 -3.63 -4.98 -13.34
CA LEU A 20 -2.86 -4.70 -12.12
C LEU A 20 -1.33 -4.71 -12.36
N ARG A 21 -0.84 -5.62 -13.21
CA ARG A 21 0.59 -5.68 -13.59
C ARG A 21 1.00 -4.48 -14.45
N GLY A 22 0.18 -4.09 -15.42
CA GLY A 22 0.43 -2.91 -16.25
C GLY A 22 0.47 -1.61 -15.44
N ALA A 23 -0.47 -1.44 -14.51
CA ALA A 23 -0.51 -0.28 -13.62
C ALA A 23 0.75 -0.13 -12.76
N ALA A 24 1.23 -1.23 -12.16
CA ALA A 24 2.44 -1.22 -11.32
C ALA A 24 3.70 -0.78 -12.10
N VAL A 25 3.87 -1.27 -13.34
CA VAL A 25 5.00 -0.89 -14.20
C VAL A 25 4.86 0.55 -14.69
N GLY A 26 3.65 0.97 -15.08
CA GLY A 26 3.38 2.33 -15.57
C GLY A 26 3.68 3.41 -14.54
N VAL A 27 3.27 3.22 -13.28
CA VAL A 27 3.55 4.17 -12.18
C VAL A 27 5.06 4.29 -11.91
N ALA A 28 5.79 3.16 -11.92
CA ALA A 28 7.24 3.17 -11.71
C ALA A 28 8.03 3.85 -12.85
N GLY A 29 7.56 3.72 -14.10
CA GLY A 29 8.13 4.46 -15.24
C GLY A 29 7.87 5.96 -15.16
N LEU A 30 6.66 6.36 -14.77
CA LEU A 30 6.27 7.77 -14.66
C LEU A 30 7.02 8.51 -13.53
N SER A 31 7.27 7.87 -12.39
CA SER A 31 8.06 8.49 -11.31
C SER A 31 9.53 8.70 -11.71
N GLY A 32 10.11 7.79 -12.50
CA GLY A 32 11.44 7.98 -13.09
C GLY A 32 11.50 9.18 -14.04
N ALA A 33 10.50 9.34 -14.91
CA ALA A 33 10.41 10.48 -15.83
C ALA A 33 10.18 11.82 -15.10
N ALA A 34 9.36 11.84 -14.03
CA ALA A 34 9.08 13.04 -13.25
C ALA A 34 10.33 13.63 -12.57
N LEU A 35 11.26 12.78 -12.12
CA LEU A 35 12.52 13.22 -11.51
C LEU A 35 13.43 13.97 -12.50
N ILE A 36 13.45 13.55 -13.77
CA ILE A 36 14.22 14.22 -14.84
C ILE A 36 13.62 15.62 -15.13
N GLY A 37 12.30 15.79 -15.00
CA GLY A 37 11.61 17.06 -15.23
C GLY A 37 11.68 18.08 -14.08
N CYS A 38 12.23 17.73 -12.92
CA CYS A 38 12.14 18.54 -11.69
C CYS A 38 13.51 19.02 -11.13
N GLY A 39 14.59 18.92 -11.92
CA GLY A 39 15.95 19.30 -11.49
C GLY A 39 16.43 20.64 -12.05
N GLY A 40 16.31 21.73 -11.29
CA GLY A 40 16.88 23.03 -11.65
C GLY A 40 16.77 24.10 -10.56
N GLY A 41 17.91 24.57 -10.05
CA GLY A 41 18.01 25.61 -9.01
C GLY A 41 19.35 25.50 -8.27
N ASP A 42 20.16 26.56 -8.28
CA ASP A 42 21.62 26.47 -8.06
C ASP A 42 22.17 27.61 -7.18
N LYS A 43 23.43 27.45 -6.73
CA LYS A 43 24.32 28.39 -6.01
C LYS A 43 24.11 28.51 -4.48
N LYS A 44 24.99 27.97 -3.61
CA LYS A 44 26.35 27.38 -3.75
C LYS A 44 27.43 28.35 -4.31
N ALA A 45 28.73 28.24 -4.00
CA ALA A 45 29.51 27.25 -3.23
C ALA A 45 30.63 27.98 -2.42
N GLU A 46 31.34 27.36 -1.47
CA GLU A 46 31.27 25.97 -0.98
C GLU A 46 30.84 25.88 0.50
N GLU A 47 31.63 25.97 1.59
CA GLU A 47 33.08 26.06 1.91
C GLU A 47 33.21 25.55 3.40
N LYS A 48 34.33 25.16 4.07
CA LYS A 48 35.79 24.96 3.85
C LYS A 48 36.48 24.93 5.25
N PRO A 49 37.70 24.37 5.47
CA PRO A 49 38.51 23.40 4.70
C PRO A 49 38.21 21.96 5.23
N ALA A 50 39.01 20.89 5.13
CA ALA A 50 40.34 20.65 4.52
C ALA A 50 40.37 19.33 3.70
N SER A 51 41.42 19.19 2.88
CA SER A 51 41.54 18.32 1.70
C SER A 51 41.15 16.83 1.84
N GLY A 52 40.49 16.27 0.82
CA GLY A 52 40.12 14.84 0.75
C GLY A 52 39.21 14.47 -0.43
N THR A 53 39.67 14.64 -1.67
CA THR A 53 38.93 14.45 -2.95
C THR A 53 37.95 13.26 -3.01
N THR A 54 36.64 13.54 -3.00
CA THR A 54 35.67 13.28 -4.10
C THR A 54 34.27 13.75 -3.68
N GLY A 55 33.56 14.48 -4.54
CA GLY A 55 32.25 15.03 -4.22
C GLY A 55 31.13 13.98 -4.22
N GLY A 56 30.54 13.74 -3.05
CA GLY A 56 29.23 13.08 -2.90
C GLY A 56 28.22 14.08 -2.34
N ALA A 57 27.04 14.19 -2.96
CA ALA A 57 25.99 15.08 -2.47
C ALA A 57 25.52 14.67 -1.06
N SER A 58 25.04 15.63 -0.26
CA SER A 58 24.35 15.36 1.00
C SER A 58 23.09 14.55 0.73
N GLY A 59 23.22 13.23 0.74
CA GLY A 59 22.09 12.33 0.61
C GLY A 59 21.13 12.57 1.77
N THR A 60 19.93 13.09 1.48
CA THR A 60 18.81 13.02 2.41
C THR A 60 18.68 11.56 2.81
N ALA A 61 19.05 11.24 4.06
CA ALA A 61 19.05 9.87 4.52
C ALA A 61 17.63 9.33 4.38
N THR A 62 17.44 8.33 3.50
CA THR A 62 16.22 7.52 3.50
C THR A 62 16.06 7.02 4.91
N ALA A 63 15.04 7.55 5.61
CA ALA A 63 14.69 7.09 6.94
C ALA A 63 14.40 5.59 6.83
N SER A 64 15.34 4.78 7.30
CA SER A 64 15.28 3.33 7.12
C SER A 64 13.95 2.85 7.67
N ALA A 65 13.19 2.13 6.85
CA ALA A 65 11.85 1.68 7.22
C ALA A 65 11.94 0.99 8.60
N PRO A 66 11.17 1.44 9.61
CA PRO A 66 11.42 1.07 10.99
C PRO A 66 11.42 -0.44 11.12
N ALA A 67 12.56 -0.98 11.56
CA ALA A 67 12.87 -2.40 11.47
C ALA A 67 11.69 -3.24 11.99
N ALA A 68 11.14 -4.08 11.11
CA ALA A 68 9.81 -4.68 11.28
C ALA A 68 9.65 -5.28 12.68
N ALA A 69 8.88 -4.58 13.52
CA ALA A 69 8.81 -4.86 14.95
C ALA A 69 8.32 -6.29 15.17
N GLN A 70 9.21 -7.13 15.71
CA GLN A 70 8.92 -8.55 15.85
C GLN A 70 7.65 -8.73 16.70
N PRO A 71 6.63 -9.44 16.18
CA PRO A 71 5.34 -9.55 16.86
C PRO A 71 5.55 -10.25 18.20
N LYS A 72 5.24 -9.52 19.29
CA LYS A 72 5.34 -10.06 20.65
C LYS A 72 4.40 -11.26 20.76
N LYS A 73 4.94 -12.40 21.21
CA LYS A 73 4.16 -13.64 21.36
C LYS A 73 3.19 -13.49 22.54
N GLY A 74 1.90 -13.67 22.29
CA GLY A 74 0.84 -13.54 23.29
C GLY A 74 0.50 -12.08 23.64
N GLY A 75 -0.52 -11.94 24.50
CA GLY A 75 -1.08 -10.65 24.90
C GLY A 75 -2.62 -10.73 24.99
N ARG A 76 -3.26 -9.62 25.33
CA ARG A 76 -4.73 -9.46 25.29
C ARG A 76 -5.07 -8.24 24.45
N ILE A 77 -5.88 -8.42 23.41
CA ILE A 77 -6.40 -7.32 22.61
C ILE A 77 -7.70 -6.85 23.26
N ALA A 78 -7.69 -5.65 23.85
CA ALA A 78 -8.91 -4.98 24.27
C ALA A 78 -9.55 -4.29 23.05
N ARG A 79 -10.83 -4.56 22.78
CA ARG A 79 -11.66 -3.79 21.84
C ARG A 79 -12.95 -3.39 22.55
N ALA A 80 -13.33 -2.13 22.40
CA ALA A 80 -14.65 -1.66 22.80
C ALA A 80 -15.68 -1.98 21.71
N GLN A 81 -16.92 -2.25 22.13
CA GLN A 81 -18.11 -2.30 21.28
C GLN A 81 -19.16 -1.35 21.86
N SER A 82 -20.06 -0.80 21.04
CA SER A 82 -21.07 0.17 21.48
C SER A 82 -22.31 -0.47 22.12
N GLY A 83 -22.35 -1.80 22.22
CA GLY A 83 -23.43 -2.62 22.75
C GLY A 83 -23.15 -4.09 22.44
N ASP A 84 -23.86 -5.00 23.11
CA ASP A 84 -23.59 -6.43 22.99
C ASP A 84 -24.21 -7.07 21.73
N PRO A 85 -23.56 -8.11 21.17
CA PRO A 85 -24.10 -8.84 20.02
C PRO A 85 -25.35 -9.62 20.40
N VAL A 86 -26.44 -9.42 19.65
CA VAL A 86 -27.72 -10.13 19.86
C VAL A 86 -27.65 -11.64 19.53
N THR A 87 -26.63 -12.06 18.79
CA THR A 87 -26.29 -13.45 18.49
C THR A 87 -24.82 -13.53 18.05
N PHE A 88 -24.22 -14.73 18.09
CA PHE A 88 -22.93 -15.01 17.44
C PHE A 88 -23.10 -15.72 16.10
N ASP A 89 -24.31 -16.19 15.76
CA ASP A 89 -24.59 -16.84 14.48
C ASP A 89 -24.48 -15.86 13.30
N GLN A 90 -23.57 -16.16 12.39
CA GLN A 90 -23.32 -15.40 11.16
C GLN A 90 -24.40 -15.59 10.09
N HIS A 91 -25.22 -16.66 10.19
CA HIS A 91 -26.31 -16.91 9.26
C HIS A 91 -27.57 -16.13 9.64
N GLY A 92 -27.82 -15.96 10.94
CA GLY A 92 -28.94 -15.19 11.47
C GLY A 92 -28.77 -13.66 11.41
N GLN A 93 -27.56 -13.12 11.60
CA GLN A 93 -27.30 -11.67 11.60
C GLN A 93 -25.90 -11.32 11.03
N SER A 94 -25.83 -10.26 10.23
CA SER A 94 -24.59 -9.82 9.53
C SER A 94 -24.11 -8.42 9.95
N THR A 95 -24.54 -7.91 11.11
CA THR A 95 -24.22 -6.55 11.57
C THR A 95 -22.78 -6.44 12.10
N THR A 96 -22.20 -5.23 12.06
CA THR A 96 -20.83 -4.98 12.56
C THR A 96 -20.62 -5.39 14.02
N LEU A 97 -21.66 -5.27 14.87
CA LEU A 97 -21.64 -5.73 16.27
C LEU A 97 -21.54 -7.25 16.39
N VAL A 98 -22.12 -8.00 15.45
CA VAL A 98 -22.11 -9.47 15.43
C VAL A 98 -20.83 -9.99 14.76
N ASN A 99 -20.39 -9.38 13.65
CA ASN A 99 -19.26 -9.85 12.85
C ASN A 99 -17.89 -9.55 13.49
N LEU A 100 -17.73 -8.41 14.18
CA LEU A 100 -16.45 -8.04 14.82
C LEU A 100 -15.99 -9.00 15.94
N PRO A 101 -16.85 -9.47 16.87
CA PRO A 101 -16.45 -10.45 17.88
C PRO A 101 -16.43 -11.90 17.37
N SER A 102 -17.17 -12.22 16.30
CA SER A 102 -17.26 -13.58 15.75
C SER A 102 -16.16 -13.92 14.72
N SER A 103 -15.63 -12.91 14.01
CA SER A 103 -14.57 -13.07 12.99
C SER A 103 -13.32 -13.87 13.39
N PRO A 104 -12.81 -13.88 14.65
CA PRO A 104 -11.72 -14.78 15.03
C PRO A 104 -12.14 -16.24 15.26
N MET A 105 -13.45 -16.54 15.31
CA MET A 105 -14.00 -17.88 15.55
C MET A 105 -14.42 -18.59 14.27
N PHE A 106 -14.93 -17.85 13.27
CA PHE A 106 -15.41 -18.40 12.01
C PHE A 106 -14.47 -18.06 10.86
N ASN A 107 -13.76 -19.07 10.35
CA ASN A 107 -12.91 -18.91 9.16
C ASN A 107 -13.76 -18.91 7.89
N THR A 108 -13.91 -17.75 7.25
CA THR A 108 -14.38 -17.68 5.86
C THR A 108 -13.40 -18.43 4.95
N LEU A 109 -13.91 -19.30 4.07
CA LEU A 109 -13.09 -20.13 3.19
C LEU A 109 -12.18 -19.28 2.26
N VAL A 110 -11.04 -19.87 1.89
CA VAL A 110 -9.94 -19.28 1.11
C VAL A 110 -10.32 -18.99 -0.34
#